data_AF-A0A965Q6F4-F1
#
_entry.id   AF-A0A965Q6F4-F1
#
_cell.length_a   1.000
_cell.length_b   1.000
_cell.length_c   1.000
_cell.angle_alpha   90.00
_cell.angle_beta   90.00
_cell.angle_gamma   90.00
#
_symmetry.space_group_name_H-M   'P 1'
#
loop_
_entity.id
_entity.type
_entity.pdbx_description
1 polymer ?
#
loop_
_entity_poly.entity_id
_entity_poly.type
_entity_poly.pdbx_seq_one_letter_code
_entity_poly.pdbx_strand_id
1 'polypeptide(L)' 'MIFRKRFARITFVLALISLAWLILGIFELAPLILHIPGETNLRAHASVTLLFLLLAAWAFWNEK' A
#
# COMPACT_ATOMS: atom_id res chain seq x y z
N MET A 1 -2.81 -18.61 15.68
CA MET A 1 -2.75 -17.15 15.95
C MET A 1 -3.79 -16.41 15.10
N ILE A 2 -5.01 -16.24 15.62
CA ILE A 2 -6.10 -15.52 14.91
C ILE A 2 -5.73 -14.05 14.61
N PHE A 3 -4.92 -13.44 15.48
CA PHE A 3 -4.52 -12.03 15.37
C PHE A 3 -3.69 -11.76 14.11
N ARG A 4 -2.71 -12.62 13.81
CA ARG A 4 -1.84 -12.46 12.63
C ARG A 4 -2.60 -12.65 11.31
N LYS A 5 -3.52 -13.62 11.25
CA LYS A 5 -4.43 -13.84 10.10
C LYS A 5 -5.31 -12.63 9.82
N ARG A 6 -5.89 -12.02 10.86
CA ARG A 6 -6.68 -10.79 10.73
C ARG A 6 -5.82 -9.62 10.28
N PHE A 7 -4.65 -9.46 10.88
CA PHE A 7 -3.71 -8.41 10.53
C PHE A 7 -3.26 -8.51 9.07
N ALA A 8 -2.89 -9.71 8.61
CA ALA A 8 -2.50 -9.98 7.22
C ALA A 8 -3.61 -9.63 6.23
N ARG A 9 -4.86 -10.03 6.52
CA ARG A 9 -6.00 -9.69 5.66
C ARG A 9 -6.25 -8.19 5.60
N ILE A 10 -6.14 -7.48 6.73
CA ILE A 10 -6.31 -6.03 6.77
C ILE A 10 -5.20 -5.32 5.99
N THR A 11 -3.93 -5.65 6.24
CA THR A 11 -2.80 -5.02 5.55
C THR A 11 -2.83 -5.29 4.04
N PHE A 12 -3.26 -6.48 3.62
CA PHE A 12 -3.41 -6.80 2.19
C PHE A 12 -4.55 -6.05 1.52
N VAL A 13 -5.71 -5.92 2.16
CA VAL A 13 -6.79 -5.08 1.64
C VAL A 13 -6.33 -3.63 1.54
N LEU A 14 -5.61 -3.13 2.54
CA LEU A 14 -5.06 -1.77 2.53
C LEU A 14 -4.03 -1.58 1.41
N ALA A 15 -3.17 -2.58 1.18
CA ALA A 15 -2.21 -2.58 0.09
C ALA A 15 -2.90 -2.57 -1.28
N LEU A 16 -3.97 -3.36 -1.46
CA LEU A 16 -4.78 -3.38 -2.68
C LEU A 16 -5.46 -2.03 -2.95
N ILE A 17 -6.04 -1.42 -1.91
CA ILE A 17 -6.66 -0.08 -2.01
C ILE A 17 -5.59 0.95 -2.39
N SER A 18 -4.43 0.91 -1.73
CA SER A 18 -3.32 1.82 -2.03
C SER A 18 -2.79 1.63 -3.45
N LEU A 19 -2.72 0.38 -3.94
CA LEU A 19 -2.30 0.07 -5.30
C LEU A 19 -3.30 0.58 -6.34
N ALA A 20 -4.60 0.34 -6.12
CA ALA A 20 -5.65 0.87 -6.98
C ALA A 20 -5.62 2.41 -7.01
N TRP A 21 -5.42 3.04 -5.85
CA TRP A 21 -5.27 4.49 -5.75
C TRP A 21 -4.05 5.01 -6.52
N LEU A 22 -2.91 4.33 -6.42
CA LEU A 22 -1.70 4.69 -7.18
C LEU A 22 -1.94 4.60 -8.68
N ILE A 23 -2.59 3.53 -9.15
CA ILE A 23 -2.95 3.36 -10.57
C ILE A 23 -3.86 4.50 -11.03
N LEU A 24 -4.91 4.82 -10.26
CA LEU A 24 -5.79 5.95 -10.56
C LEU A 24 -5.03 7.29 -10.58
N GLY A 25 -4.07 7.49 -9.67
CA GLY A 25 -3.19 8.66 -9.63
C GLY A 25 -2.27 8.77 -10.86
N ILE A 26 -1.82 7.64 -11.42
CA ILE A 26 -1.06 7.61 -12.69
C ILE A 26 -1.93 8.09 -13.87
N PHE A 27 -3.21 7.77 -13.87
CA PHE A 27 -4.18 8.23 -14.88
C PHE A 27 -4.77 9.62 -14.58
N GLU A 28 -4.26 10.33 -13.57
CA GLU A 28 -4.80 11.62 -13.11
C GLU A 28 -6.28 11.57 -12.67
N LEU A 29 -6.83 10.37 -12.44
CA LEU A 29 -8.23 10.15 -12.04
C LEU A 29 -8.45 10.38 -10.54
N ALA A 30 -7.38 10.33 -9.74
CA ALA A 30 -7.42 10.56 -8.30
C ALA A 30 -6.30 11.52 -7.87
N PRO A 31 -6.58 12.48 -6.96
CA PRO A 31 -5.55 13.37 -6.47
C PRO A 31 -4.52 12.60 -5.64
N LEU A 32 -3.25 12.80 -5.97
CA LEU A 32 -2.12 12.32 -5.17
C LEU A 32 -1.91 13.30 -4.00
N ILE A 33 -2.42 12.94 -2.81
CA ILE A 33 -2.46 13.79 -1.60
C ILE A 33 -1.09 13.86 -0.88
N LEU A 34 -0.34 12.77 -0.91
CA LEU A 34 1.01 12.63 -0.35
C LEU A 34 2.04 13.43 -1.17
N HIS A 35 2.56 14.49 -0.55
CA HIS A 35 3.65 15.31 -1.05
C HIS A 35 4.87 15.16 -0.11
N ILE A 36 5.99 14.69 -0.65
CA ILE A 36 7.27 14.63 0.07
C ILE A 36 8.15 15.73 -0.54
N PRO A 37 8.69 16.67 0.25
CA PRO A 37 9.53 17.73 -0.28
C PRO A 37 10.77 17.14 -0.96
N GLY A 38 11.04 17.57 -2.20
CA GLY A 38 12.13 17.05 -3.02
C GLY A 38 11.79 15.78 -3.83
N GLU A 39 10.56 15.28 -3.74
CA GLU A 39 10.08 14.09 -4.45
C GLU A 39 8.82 14.38 -5.27
N THR A 40 8.59 13.57 -6.32
CA THR A 40 7.32 13.65 -7.04
C THR A 40 6.21 13.02 -6.18
N ASN A 41 5.01 13.60 -6.22
CA ASN A 41 3.84 13.04 -5.52
C ASN A 41 3.62 11.56 -5.87
N LEU A 42 3.94 11.18 -7.12
CA LEU A 42 3.81 9.82 -7.62
C LEU A 42 4.83 8.87 -6.99
N ARG A 43 6.11 9.27 -6.83
CA ARG A 43 7.11 8.49 -6.08
C ARG A 43 6.78 8.37 -4.60
N ALA A 44 6.27 9.44 -3.99
CA ALA A 44 5.85 9.44 -2.61
C ALA A 44 4.74 8.41 -2.35
N HIS A 45 3.69 8.39 -3.18
CA HIS A 45 2.63 7.39 -3.07
C HIS A 45 3.12 5.98 -3.38
N ALA A 46 3.91 5.80 -4.44
CA ALA A 46 4.45 4.50 -4.79
C ALA A 46 5.23 3.87 -3.64
N SER A 47 6.02 4.67 -2.92
CA SER A 47 6.79 4.23 -1.76
C SER A 47 5.87 3.77 -0.61
N VAL A 48 4.76 4.48 -0.38
CA VAL A 48 3.76 4.11 0.65
C VAL A 48 3.01 2.83 0.27
N THR A 49 2.60 2.69 -0.99
CA THR A 49 2.00 1.46 -1.50
C THR A 49 2.94 0.27 -1.31
N LEU A 50 4.22 0.47 -1.60
CA LEU A 50 5.25 -0.56 -1.46
C LEU A 50 5.46 -0.96 0.02
N LEU A 51 5.43 0.00 0.95
CA LEU A 51 5.46 -0.28 2.39
C LEU A 51 4.25 -1.13 2.84
N PHE A 52 3.04 -0.81 2.39
CA PHE A 52 1.87 -1.63 2.70
C PHE A 52 1.97 -3.05 2.12
N LEU A 53 2.50 -3.18 0.91
CA LEU A 53 2.73 -4.48 0.27
C LEU A 53 3.76 -5.32 1.03
N LEU A 54 4.86 -4.71 1.48
CA LEU A 54 5.87 -5.37 2.31
C LEU A 54 5.31 -5.83 3.66
N LEU A 55 4.51 -4.98 4.33
CA LEU A 55 3.83 -5.34 5.58
C LEU A 55 2.84 -6.49 5.37
N ALA A 56 2.11 -6.50 4.26
CA ALA A 56 1.24 -7.61 3.89
C ALA A 56 2.05 -8.89 3.63
N ALA A 57 3.11 -8.83 2.83
CA ALA A 57 3.98 -9.97 2.55
C ALA A 57 4.60 -10.56 3.83
N TRP A 58 5.06 -9.69 4.75
CA TRP A 58 5.53 -10.12 6.07
C TRP A 58 4.42 -10.75 6.92
N ALA A 59 3.23 -10.17 6.93
CA ALA A 59 2.12 -10.69 7.72
C ALA A 59 1.64 -12.08 7.25
N PHE A 60 1.68 -12.32 5.93
CA PHE A 60 1.42 -13.62 5.29
C PHE A 60 2.63 -14.57 5.33
N TRP A 61 3.82 -14.08 5.70
CA TRP A 61 5.02 -14.90 5.69
C TRP A 61 4.90 -16.11 6.60
N ASN A 62 5.17 -17.30 6.05
CA ASN A 62 5.11 -18.58 6.78
C ASN A 62 3.71 -18.90 7.36
N GLU A 63 2.66 -18.37 6.74
CA GLU A 63 1.29 -18.81 7.00
C GLU A 63 1.10 -20.18 6.33
N LYS A 64 0.94 -21.23 7.16
CA LYS A 64 0.61 -22.60 6.72
C LYS A 64 -0.89 -22.78 6.54
#